data_AF-A0A3M1AHS1-F1
#
_entry.id   AF-A0A3M1AHS1-F1
#
_cell.length_a   1.000
_cell.length_b   1.000
_cell.length_c   1.000
_cell.angle_alpha   90.00
_cell.angle_beta   90.00
_cell.angle_gamma   90.00
#
_symmetry.space_group_name_H-M   'P 1'
#
loop_
_entity.id
_entity.type
_entity.pdbx_description
1 polymer ?
#
loop_
_entity_poly.entity_id
_entity_poly.type
_entity_poly.pdbx_seq_one_letter_code
_entity_poly.pdbx_strand_id
1 'polypeptide(L)'
;PFTQAKINLLPGDLLVIYSDGVTEALNAQDEEFGEANLIDLIRQHKVAPPAELIDKIVQAVSDFVGDMPQSDDITVVAIRREN
;
A
#
# COMPACT_ATOMS: atom_id res chain seq x y z
N PRO A 1 25.67 8.80 -0.77
CA PRO A 1 25.84 7.33 -0.95
C PRO A 1 24.49 6.63 -0.82
N PHE A 2 24.20 5.65 -1.68
CA PHE A 2 22.95 4.88 -1.64
C PHE A 2 23.23 3.45 -1.20
N THR A 3 22.26 2.84 -0.52
CA THR A 3 22.28 1.42 -0.16
C THR A 3 21.51 0.62 -1.19
N GLN A 4 22.00 -0.56 -1.56
CA GLN A 4 21.32 -1.48 -2.47
C GLN A 4 21.04 -2.80 -1.76
N ALA A 5 19.86 -3.36 -2.01
CA ALA A 5 19.50 -4.72 -1.66
C ALA A 5 19.00 -5.48 -2.89
N LYS A 6 19.03 -6.81 -2.83
CA LYS A 6 18.48 -7.71 -3.86
C LYS A 6 17.71 -8.83 -3.19
N ILE A 7 16.57 -9.19 -3.76
CA ILE A 7 15.75 -10.32 -3.30
C ILE A 7 15.37 -11.17 -4.52
N ASN A 8 15.26 -12.49 -4.34
CA ASN A 8 14.69 -13.37 -5.35
C ASN A 8 13.20 -13.56 -5.06
N LEU A 9 12.33 -13.09 -5.95
CA LEU A 9 10.89 -13.38 -5.89
C LEU A 9 10.65 -14.80 -6.40
N LEU A 10 9.96 -15.64 -5.64
CA LEU A 10 9.50 -16.97 -6.03
C LEU A 10 8.12 -16.90 -6.70
N PRO A 11 7.71 -17.91 -7.49
CA PRO A 11 6.36 -17.94 -8.06
C PRO A 11 5.30 -17.83 -6.97
N GLY A 12 4.33 -16.95 -7.18
CA GLY A 12 3.29 -16.61 -6.21
C GLY A 12 3.63 -15.47 -5.26
N ASP A 13 4.91 -15.06 -5.16
CA ASP A 13 5.30 -13.92 -4.33
C ASP A 13 4.70 -12.62 -4.86
N LEU A 14 4.33 -11.75 -3.92
CA LEU A 14 3.79 -10.42 -4.14
C LEU A 14 4.73 -9.39 -3.53
N LEU A 15 5.20 -8.46 -4.36
CA LEU A 15 5.94 -7.27 -3.94
C LEU A 15 5.02 -6.06 -4.07
N VAL A 16 4.86 -5.32 -2.96
CA VAL A 16 4.16 -4.04 -2.93
C VAL A 16 5.18 -2.96 -2.58
N ILE A 17 5.21 -1.89 -3.37
CA ILE A 17 6.06 -0.71 -3.18
C ILE A 17 5.11 0.49 -3.08
N TYR A 18 5.34 1.38 -2.12
CA TYR A 18 4.50 2.55 -1.89
C TYR A 18 5.34 3.78 -1.52
N SER A 19 4.78 4.98 -1.74
CA SER A 19 5.24 6.22 -1.11
C SER A 19 4.62 6.40 0.28
N ASP A 20 5.31 7.17 1.13
CA ASP A 20 4.86 7.59 2.46
C ASP A 20 3.47 8.25 2.46
N GLY A 21 3.06 8.94 1.38
CA GLY A 21 1.70 9.48 1.23
C GLY A 21 0.57 8.45 1.43
N VAL A 22 0.83 7.13 1.34
CA VAL A 22 -0.13 6.08 1.73
C VAL A 22 -0.25 5.96 3.24
N THR A 23 0.87 5.91 3.95
CA THR A 23 0.91 5.63 5.39
C THR A 23 0.74 6.89 6.22
N GLU A 24 1.17 8.05 5.72
CA GLU A 24 1.05 9.36 6.38
C GLU A 24 -0.25 10.09 5.99
N ALA A 25 -1.19 9.40 5.33
CA ALA A 25 -2.52 9.93 5.06
C ALA A 25 -3.26 10.19 6.38
N LEU A 26 -3.71 11.43 6.59
CA LEU A 26 -4.32 11.87 7.87
C LEU A 26 -5.84 11.87 7.82
N ASN A 27 -6.46 11.35 8.87
CA ASN A 27 -7.90 11.49 9.10
C ASN A 27 -8.23 12.80 9.85
N ALA A 28 -9.51 13.04 10.13
CA ALA A 28 -9.98 14.25 10.82
C ALA A 28 -9.57 14.34 12.31
N GLN A 29 -8.92 13.31 12.85
CA GLN A 29 -8.37 13.26 14.20
C GLN A 29 -6.84 13.47 14.20
N ASP A 30 -6.26 13.84 13.06
CA ASP A 30 -4.81 13.92 12.85
C ASP A 30 -4.09 12.59 13.10
N GLU A 31 -4.78 11.45 12.88
CA GLU A 31 -4.18 10.12 12.94
C GLU A 31 -3.77 9.66 11.54
N GLU A 32 -2.59 9.05 11.44
CA GLU A 32 -2.05 8.46 10.22
C GLU A 32 -2.68 7.10 9.91
N PHE A 33 -2.85 6.79 8.61
CA PHE A 33 -3.29 5.47 8.18
C PHE A 33 -2.33 4.36 8.66
N GLY A 34 -1.03 4.60 8.59
CA GLY A 34 0.02 3.79 9.18
C GLY A 34 0.33 2.46 8.47
N GLU A 35 1.57 1.98 8.65
CA GLU A 35 2.04 0.73 8.03
C GLU A 35 1.27 -0.51 8.50
N ALA A 36 0.82 -0.54 9.75
CA ALA A 36 0.10 -1.70 10.30
C ALA A 36 -1.20 -1.98 9.54
N ASN A 37 -1.97 -0.93 9.26
CA ASN A 37 -3.23 -1.03 8.51
C ASN A 37 -2.96 -1.46 7.06
N LEU A 38 -1.92 -0.91 6.42
CA LEU A 38 -1.51 -1.31 5.08
C LEU A 38 -1.10 -2.79 5.02
N ILE A 39 -0.27 -3.25 5.95
CA ILE A 39 0.20 -4.64 6.02
C ILE A 39 -0.98 -5.60 6.23
N ASP A 40 -1.90 -5.28 7.13
CA ASP A 40 -3.04 -6.13 7.42
C ASP A 40 -4.01 -6.20 6.24
N LEU A 41 -4.24 -5.09 5.55
CA LEU A 41 -5.03 -5.06 4.31
C LEU A 41 -4.40 -5.93 3.21
N ILE A 42 -3.08 -5.80 2.98
CA ILE A 42 -2.35 -6.62 2.00
C ILE A 42 -2.45 -8.10 2.36
N ARG A 43 -2.32 -8.46 3.64
CA ARG A 43 -2.44 -9.86 4.09
C ARG A 43 -3.83 -10.44 3.83
N GLN A 44 -4.88 -9.67 4.06
CA GLN A 44 -6.26 -10.08 3.80
C GLN A 44 -6.52 -10.29 2.30
N HIS A 45 -5.87 -9.53 1.44
CA HIS A 45 -6.07 -9.55 -0.02
C HIS A 45 -4.89 -10.15 -0.80
N LYS A 46 -4.00 -10.91 -0.16
CA LYS A 46 -2.74 -11.40 -0.77
C LYS A 46 -2.93 -12.29 -2.00
N VAL A 47 -4.12 -12.85 -2.19
CA VAL A 47 -4.48 -13.70 -3.35
C VAL A 47 -5.20 -12.93 -4.47
N ALA A 48 -5.60 -11.68 -4.23
CA ALA A 48 -6.28 -10.86 -5.23
C ALA A 48 -5.34 -10.49 -6.40
N PRO A 49 -5.84 -10.30 -7.63
CA PRO A 49 -5.06 -9.72 -8.71
C PRO A 49 -4.38 -8.40 -8.27
N PRO A 50 -3.14 -8.10 -8.70
CA PRO A 50 -2.42 -6.90 -8.26
C PRO A 50 -3.20 -5.59 -8.46
N ALA A 51 -3.93 -5.47 -9.57
CA ALA A 51 -4.77 -4.30 -9.83
C ALA A 51 -5.89 -4.15 -8.78
N GLU A 52 -6.58 -5.26 -8.46
CA GLU A 52 -7.62 -5.25 -7.42
C GLU A 52 -7.04 -4.91 -6.05
N LEU A 53 -5.83 -5.41 -5.72
CA LEU A 53 -5.16 -5.03 -4.48
C LEU A 53 -4.85 -3.53 -4.42
N ILE A 54 -4.40 -2.92 -5.52
CA ILE A 54 -4.17 -1.47 -5.59
C ILE A 54 -5.48 -0.72 -5.33
N ASP A 55 -6.57 -1.12 -5.98
CA ASP A 55 -7.89 -0.50 -5.78
C ASP A 55 -8.33 -0.61 -4.31
N LYS A 56 -8.10 -1.75 -3.66
CA LYS A 56 -8.39 -1.95 -2.23
C LYS A 56 -7.56 -1.04 -1.33
N ILE A 57 -6.26 -0.87 -1.62
CA ILE A 57 -5.39 0.03 -0.85
C ILE A 57 -5.87 1.47 -0.98
N VAL A 58 -6.10 1.95 -2.21
CA VAL A 58 -6.55 3.32 -2.47
C VAL A 58 -7.91 3.58 -1.82
N GLN A 59 -8.85 2.64 -1.93
CA GLN A 59 -10.15 2.77 -1.30
C GLN A 59 -10.04 2.81 0.22
N ALA A 60 -9.23 1.96 0.84
CA ALA A 60 -9.08 1.94 2.30
C ALA A 60 -8.45 3.23 2.83
N VAL A 61 -7.47 3.81 2.12
CA VAL A 61 -6.92 5.12 2.45
C VAL A 61 -8.00 6.19 2.30
N SER A 62 -8.74 6.19 1.19
CA SER A 62 -9.85 7.13 0.96
C SER A 62 -10.93 7.05 2.04
N ASP A 63 -11.29 5.85 2.47
CA ASP A 63 -12.29 5.61 3.51
C ASP A 63 -11.78 6.08 4.88
N PHE A 64 -10.48 5.91 5.14
CA PHE A 64 -9.85 6.33 6.39
C PHE A 64 -9.74 7.87 6.50
N VAL A 65 -9.32 8.56 5.43
CA VAL A 65 -9.19 10.02 5.43
C VAL A 65 -10.55 10.72 5.39
N GLY A 66 -11.56 10.10 4.78
CA GLY A 66 -12.90 10.67 4.64
C GLY A 66 -12.89 11.94 3.80
N ASP A 67 -13.47 13.02 4.33
CA ASP A 67 -13.56 14.32 3.65
C ASP A 67 -12.28 15.18 3.81
N MET A 68 -11.23 14.65 4.44
CA MET A 68 -9.98 15.38 4.62
C MET A 68 -9.27 15.58 3.28
N PRO A 69 -8.63 16.76 3.06
CA PRO A 69 -7.81 16.96 1.89
C PRO A 69 -6.62 15.99 1.94
N GLN A 70 -6.23 15.50 0.77
CA GLN A 70 -5.04 14.67 0.63
C GLN A 70 -3.80 15.44 1.12
N SER A 71 -3.04 14.84 2.02
CA SER A 71 -1.85 15.44 2.64
C SER A 71 -0.60 15.36 1.76
N ASP A 72 -0.46 14.30 0.95
CA ASP A 72 0.67 14.07 0.05
C ASP A 72 0.32 13.14 -1.12
N ASP A 73 1.17 13.03 -2.14
CA ASP A 73 0.98 12.18 -3.32
C ASP A 73 1.02 10.68 -2.97
N ILE A 74 -0.04 9.97 -3.33
CA ILE A 74 -0.15 8.51 -3.14
C ILE A 74 0.34 7.79 -4.39
N THR A 75 1.38 6.96 -4.24
CA THR A 75 1.86 6.04 -5.27
C THR A 75 1.91 4.62 -4.73
N VAL A 76 1.33 3.66 -5.47
CA VAL A 76 1.39 2.23 -5.15
C VAL A 76 1.73 1.44 -6.40
N VAL A 77 2.66 0.49 -6.27
CA VAL A 77 3.03 -0.47 -7.31
C VAL A 77 2.94 -1.87 -6.71
N ALA A 78 2.20 -2.76 -7.38
CA ALA A 78 2.07 -4.16 -7.01
C ALA A 78 2.55 -5.06 -8.14
N ILE A 79 3.47 -5.99 -7.82
CA ILE A 79 4.05 -6.94 -8.76
C ILE A 79 3.85 -8.34 -8.19
N ARG A 80 3.24 -9.23 -8.96
CA ARG A 80 3.14 -10.66 -8.63
C ARG A 80 3.96 -11.45 -9.62
N ARG A 81 4.85 -12.32 -9.12
CA ARG A 81 5.53 -13.29 -9.98
C ARG A 81 4.57 -14.43 -10.28
N GLU A 82 4.17 -14.56 -11.54
CA GLU A 82 3.37 -15.70 -12.00
C GLU A 82 4.23 -16.98 -12.11
N ASN A 83 3.55 -18.11 -12.27
CA ASN A 83 4.17 -19.43 -12.39
C ASN A 83 4.90 -19.63 -13.72
#